data_AF-A0A6N7AWF8-F1
#
_entry.id   AF-A0A6N7AWF8-F1
#
_cell.length_a   1.000
_cell.length_b   1.000
_cell.length_c   1.000
_cell.angle_alpha   90.00
_cell.angle_beta   90.00
_cell.angle_gamma   90.00
#
_symmetry.space_group_name_H-M   'P 1'
#
loop_
_entity.id
_entity.type
_entity.pdbx_description
1 polymer ?
#
loop_
_entity_poly.entity_id
_entity_poly.type
_entity_poly.pdbx_seq_one_letter_code
_entity_poly.pdbx_strand_id
1 'polypeptide(L)'
;MQTTKIYILLTNTGTFFTRLLGLCSRRPYNHSSIGFDIRLNEVYSFGRRKPRNPFIGGFVREHIRSGLYALCPGTICTLYEFEVTAKQYELIRQNVCEFEVEKEKYSYSLIGVMGVALKTPVNRKYSYFCSQFIATVLERSGVYLFDKPSGLVTPEDFRQHPKARHIYEGMLAEYPAEAEVG
;
A
#
# COMPACT_ATOMS: atom_id res chain seq x y z
N MET A 1 12.54 -19.67 14.67
CA MET A 1 11.48 -19.73 13.64
C MET A 1 12.03 -19.08 12.39
N GLN A 2 11.83 -19.68 11.21
CA GLN A 2 12.28 -19.06 9.96
C GLN A 2 11.44 -17.81 9.69
N THR A 3 12.11 -16.69 9.49
CA THR A 3 11.49 -15.40 9.16
C THR A 3 11.65 -15.11 7.67
N THR A 4 10.66 -14.41 7.13
CA THR A 4 10.61 -13.93 5.75
C THR A 4 10.26 -12.44 5.80
N LYS A 5 10.52 -11.74 4.70
CA LYS A 5 10.35 -10.30 4.60
C LYS A 5 9.18 -9.96 3.69
N ILE A 6 8.40 -8.97 4.10
CA ILE A 6 7.47 -8.25 3.22
C ILE A 6 7.94 -6.81 3.12
N TYR A 7 7.50 -6.14 2.07
CA TYR A 7 7.90 -4.77 1.79
C TYR A 7 6.68 -3.87 1.72
N ILE A 8 6.72 -2.71 2.35
CA ILE A 8 5.67 -1.69 2.26
C ILE A 8 6.26 -0.50 1.53
N LEU A 9 5.76 -0.25 0.32
CA LEU A 9 6.15 0.87 -0.51
C LEU A 9 5.17 2.01 -0.31
N LEU A 10 5.64 3.15 0.19
CA LEU A 10 4.85 4.37 0.28
C LEU A 10 5.24 5.29 -0.88
N THR A 11 4.26 5.77 -1.64
CA THR A 11 4.53 6.63 -2.80
C THR A 11 3.74 7.93 -2.74
N ASN A 12 4.30 8.94 -3.40
CA ASN A 12 3.62 10.17 -3.73
C ASN A 12 3.83 10.47 -5.20
N THR A 13 2.80 10.17 -5.99
CA THR A 13 2.81 10.36 -7.45
C THR A 13 2.55 11.81 -7.86
N GLY A 14 2.35 12.74 -6.91
CA GLY A 14 2.01 14.14 -7.18
C GLY A 14 0.65 14.35 -7.88
N THR A 15 -0.13 13.28 -8.09
CA THR A 15 -1.34 13.34 -8.89
C THR A 15 -2.52 13.99 -8.15
N PHE A 16 -3.36 14.71 -8.90
CA PHE A 16 -4.50 15.54 -8.45
C PHE A 16 -5.52 14.89 -7.49
N PHE A 17 -5.48 13.59 -7.25
CA PHE A 17 -6.43 12.89 -6.37
C PHE A 17 -6.38 13.36 -4.91
N THR A 18 -5.18 13.66 -4.40
CA THR A 18 -5.01 14.27 -3.08
C THR A 18 -5.51 15.71 -3.04
N ARG A 19 -5.29 16.48 -4.11
CA ARG A 19 -5.83 17.84 -4.27
C ARG A 19 -7.35 17.86 -4.37
N LEU A 20 -7.95 16.87 -5.05
CA LEU A 20 -9.40 16.80 -5.31
C LEU A 20 -10.21 16.43 -4.06
N LEU A 21 -9.66 15.66 -3.14
CA LEU A 21 -10.35 15.29 -1.90
C LEU A 21 -10.38 16.42 -0.85
N GLY A 22 -9.80 17.60 -1.12
CA GLY A 22 -9.74 18.73 -0.18
C GLY A 22 -8.92 18.45 1.10
N LEU A 23 -8.51 17.20 1.29
CA LEU A 23 -7.59 16.74 2.32
C LEU A 23 -6.17 17.09 1.87
N CYS A 24 -5.83 18.38 1.99
CA CYS A 24 -4.45 18.88 2.03
C CYS A 24 -3.76 18.33 3.29
N SER A 25 -3.68 17.01 3.40
CA SER A 25 -2.77 16.33 4.28
C SER A 25 -1.37 16.67 3.75
N ARG A 26 -0.66 17.54 4.47
CA ARG A 26 0.79 17.82 4.32
C ARG A 26 1.67 16.57 4.56
N ARG A 27 1.11 15.37 4.42
CA ARG A 27 1.81 14.11 4.62
C ARG A 27 2.59 13.78 3.35
N PRO A 28 3.85 13.33 3.50
CA PRO A 28 4.77 13.16 2.38
C PRO A 28 4.33 12.07 1.39
N TYR A 29 3.53 11.09 1.83
CA TYR A 29 3.07 9.96 1.02
C TYR A 29 1.55 9.84 1.04
N ASN A 30 0.96 9.54 -0.13
CA ASN A 30 -0.49 9.48 -0.33
C ASN A 30 -0.99 8.12 -0.80
N HIS A 31 -0.08 7.19 -1.03
CA HIS A 31 -0.37 5.85 -1.48
C HIS A 31 0.54 4.85 -0.80
N SER A 32 0.04 3.63 -0.61
CA SER A 32 0.78 2.55 0.03
C SER A 32 0.49 1.23 -0.69
N SER A 33 1.54 0.47 -0.94
CA SER A 33 1.47 -0.84 -1.61
C SER A 33 2.25 -1.89 -0.81
N ILE A 34 1.84 -3.15 -0.91
CA ILE A 34 2.56 -4.29 -0.33
C ILE A 34 3.34 -5.02 -1.42
N GLY A 35 4.61 -5.28 -1.16
CA GLY A 35 5.55 -6.00 -2.01
C GLY A 35 6.02 -7.30 -1.37
N PHE A 36 6.29 -8.31 -2.19
CA PHE A 36 6.77 -9.62 -1.75
C PHE A 36 8.24 -9.89 -2.06
N ASP A 37 8.90 -8.97 -2.76
CA ASP A 37 10.32 -9.05 -3.07
C ASP A 37 10.96 -7.65 -3.01
N ILE A 38 12.24 -7.60 -2.64
CA ILE A 38 12.97 -6.33 -2.53
C ILE A 38 13.06 -5.61 -3.87
N ARG A 39 13.00 -6.34 -4.99
CA ARG A 39 13.05 -5.75 -6.34
C ARG A 39 11.71 -5.19 -6.79
N LEU A 40 10.65 -5.32 -5.97
CA LEU A 40 9.32 -4.79 -6.22
C LEU A 40 8.71 -5.27 -7.55
N ASN A 41 8.96 -6.53 -7.91
CA ASN A 41 8.33 -7.17 -9.07
C ASN A 41 6.87 -7.56 -8.79
N GLU A 42 6.57 -7.86 -7.54
CA GLU A 42 5.24 -8.23 -7.08
C GLU A 42 4.72 -7.22 -6.06
N VAL A 43 4.10 -6.15 -6.56
CA VAL A 43 3.52 -5.08 -5.74
C VAL A 43 2.01 -5.03 -5.93
N TYR A 44 1.26 -4.93 -4.83
CA TYR A 44 -0.20 -4.94 -4.81
C TYR A 44 -0.74 -3.80 -3.96
N SER A 45 -1.86 -3.21 -4.40
CA SER A 45 -2.50 -2.12 -3.67
C SER A 45 -3.98 -2.00 -4.01
N PHE A 46 -4.67 -1.13 -3.27
CA PHE A 46 -5.91 -0.52 -3.75
C PHE A 46 -5.59 0.85 -4.32
N GLY A 47 -5.84 1.03 -5.60
CA GLY A 47 -5.46 2.24 -6.32
C GLY A 47 -6.31 2.45 -7.57
N ARG A 48 -5.82 3.28 -8.49
CA ARG A 48 -6.51 3.53 -9.76
C ARG A 48 -6.35 2.34 -10.68
N ARG A 49 -7.46 1.79 -11.19
CA ARG A 49 -7.41 0.77 -12.25
C ARG A 49 -7.05 1.38 -13.60
N LYS A 50 -7.44 2.63 -13.84
CA LYS A 50 -7.06 3.40 -15.04
C LYS A 50 -6.21 4.60 -14.63
N PRO A 51 -4.95 4.71 -15.07
CA PRO A 51 -4.05 5.80 -14.66
C PRO A 51 -4.64 7.20 -14.85
N ARG A 52 -5.42 7.39 -15.93
CA ARG A 52 -6.04 8.67 -16.32
C ARG A 52 -7.41 8.94 -15.67
N ASN A 53 -8.02 7.98 -14.96
CA ASN A 53 -9.32 8.18 -14.32
C ASN A 53 -9.21 7.99 -12.79
N PRO A 54 -9.30 9.06 -11.99
CA PRO A 54 -9.18 8.99 -10.54
C PRO A 54 -10.37 8.30 -9.84
N PHE A 55 -11.52 8.17 -10.51
CA PHE A 55 -12.76 7.65 -9.92
C PHE A 55 -12.93 6.13 -10.12
N ILE A 56 -12.19 5.54 -11.06
CA ILE A 56 -12.22 4.09 -11.31
C ILE A 56 -11.05 3.44 -10.58
N GLY A 57 -11.27 3.10 -9.31
CA GLY A 57 -10.28 2.45 -8.45
C GLY A 57 -10.74 1.11 -7.89
N GLY A 58 -9.79 0.29 -7.48
CA GLY A 58 -10.00 -1.01 -6.86
C GLY A 58 -8.66 -1.72 -6.61
N PHE A 59 -8.70 -3.03 -6.42
CA PHE A 59 -7.49 -3.84 -6.28
C PHE A 59 -6.67 -3.83 -7.59
N VAL A 60 -5.37 -3.61 -7.48
CA VAL A 60 -4.44 -3.55 -8.60
C VAL A 60 -3.12 -4.24 -8.26
N ARG A 61 -2.56 -4.92 -9.26
CA ARG A 61 -1.14 -5.28 -9.28
C ARG A 61 -0.37 -4.15 -9.95
N GLU A 62 0.59 -3.59 -9.24
CA GLU A 62 1.37 -2.45 -9.68
C GLU A 62 2.69 -2.89 -10.30
N HIS A 63 3.09 -2.16 -11.33
CA HIS A 63 4.39 -2.32 -11.96
C HIS A 63 5.16 -1.01 -11.76
N ILE A 64 6.18 -1.02 -10.89
CA ILE A 64 6.92 0.20 -10.54
C ILE A 64 7.65 0.84 -11.73
N ARG A 65 7.93 0.06 -12.79
CA ARG A 65 8.60 0.51 -14.03
C ARG A 65 7.67 0.81 -15.19
N SER A 66 6.37 0.63 -15.03
CA SER A 66 5.40 0.86 -16.10
C SER A 66 4.10 1.46 -15.55
N GLY A 67 3.06 1.58 -16.38
CA GLY A 67 1.76 2.07 -15.95
C GLY A 67 1.81 3.50 -15.38
N LEU A 68 1.23 3.70 -14.19
CA LEU A 68 1.11 5.03 -13.57
C LEU A 68 2.47 5.65 -13.25
N TYR A 69 3.42 4.86 -12.75
CA TYR A 69 4.71 5.37 -12.30
C TYR A 69 5.58 5.83 -13.47
N ALA A 70 5.50 5.16 -14.63
CA ALA A 70 6.14 5.64 -15.86
C ALA A 70 5.55 6.96 -16.38
N LEU A 71 4.26 7.22 -16.14
CA LEU A 71 3.60 8.49 -16.47
C LEU A 71 3.88 9.61 -15.44
N CYS A 72 4.48 9.26 -14.30
CA CYS A 72 4.76 10.17 -13.19
C CYS A 72 6.22 9.97 -12.72
N PRO A 73 7.23 10.32 -13.55
CA PRO A 73 8.64 10.03 -13.24
C PRO A 73 9.14 10.73 -11.98
N GLY A 74 8.52 11.86 -11.60
CA GLY A 74 8.78 12.55 -10.33
C GLY A 74 8.15 11.92 -9.09
N THR A 75 7.69 10.65 -9.16
CA THR A 75 7.15 9.94 -8.01
C THR A 75 8.24 9.75 -6.97
N ILE A 76 8.07 10.35 -5.80
CA ILE A 76 8.91 10.07 -4.64
C ILE A 76 8.33 8.87 -3.88
N CYS A 77 9.20 8.05 -3.31
CA CYS A 77 8.82 6.91 -2.51
C CYS A 77 9.72 6.73 -1.28
N THR A 78 9.22 5.95 -0.34
CA THR A 78 10.02 5.31 0.69
C THR A 78 9.63 3.83 0.78
N LEU A 79 10.61 2.98 1.02
CA LEU A 79 10.45 1.53 1.09
C LEU A 79 10.81 1.06 2.50
N TYR A 80 9.88 0.33 3.11
CA TYR A 80 10.08 -0.32 4.40
C TYR A 80 10.03 -1.83 4.25
N GLU A 81 10.87 -2.52 5.04
CA GLU A 81 10.84 -3.96 5.22
C GLU A 81 10.23 -4.29 6.58
N PHE A 82 9.41 -5.34 6.62
CA PHE A 82 8.90 -5.93 7.84
C PHE A 82 9.22 -7.43 7.87
N GLU A 83 9.78 -7.88 8.99
CA GLU A 83 9.95 -9.30 9.24
C GLU A 83 8.66 -9.94 9.72
N VAL A 84 8.32 -11.08 9.12
CA VAL A 84 7.17 -11.92 9.47
C VAL A 84 7.63 -13.38 9.54
N THR A 85 6.91 -14.22 10.25
CA THR A 85 7.17 -15.67 10.21
C THR A 85 6.82 -16.25 8.83
N ALA A 86 7.44 -17.35 8.43
CA ALA A 86 7.08 -18.04 7.19
C ALA A 86 5.57 -18.36 7.10
N LYS A 87 4.95 -18.76 8.21
CA LYS A 87 3.50 -19.00 8.27
C LYS A 87 2.68 -17.72 8.00
N GLN A 88 3.06 -16.60 8.61
CA GLN A 88 2.40 -15.32 8.38
C GLN A 88 2.59 -14.87 6.93
N TYR A 89 3.77 -15.06 6.35
CA TYR A 89 4.05 -14.75 4.95
C TYR A 89 3.10 -15.51 3.99
N GLU A 90 2.95 -16.82 4.17
CA GLU A 90 2.03 -17.62 3.35
C GLU A 90 0.57 -17.16 3.50
N LEU A 91 0.13 -16.83 4.72
CA LEU A 91 -1.21 -16.29 4.95
C LEU A 91 -1.40 -14.91 4.28
N ILE A 92 -0.39 -14.04 4.32
CA ILE A 92 -0.42 -12.74 3.63
C ILE A 92 -0.58 -12.95 2.14
N ARG A 93 0.23 -13.84 1.54
CA ARG A 93 0.16 -14.21 0.12
C ARG A 93 -1.22 -14.74 -0.26
N GLN A 94 -1.77 -15.65 0.54
CA GLN A 94 -3.09 -16.21 0.31
C GLN A 94 -4.17 -15.12 0.35
N ASN A 95 -4.16 -14.26 1.38
CA ASN A 95 -5.12 -13.16 1.48
C ASN A 95 -5.03 -12.23 0.26
N VAL A 96 -3.82 -11.85 -0.18
CA VAL A 96 -3.66 -11.00 -1.38
C VAL A 96 -4.17 -11.71 -2.64
N CYS A 97 -3.92 -13.02 -2.78
CA CYS A 97 -4.43 -13.82 -3.89
C CYS A 97 -5.97 -13.84 -3.92
N GLU A 98 -6.63 -13.95 -2.77
CA GLU A 98 -8.10 -13.86 -2.68
C GLU A 98 -8.62 -12.51 -3.19
N PHE A 99 -7.96 -11.40 -2.82
CA PHE A 99 -8.28 -10.08 -3.38
C PHE A 99 -8.05 -10.00 -4.89
N GLU A 100 -7.03 -10.67 -5.42
CA GLU A 100 -6.70 -10.71 -6.84
C GLU A 100 -7.73 -11.52 -7.65
N VAL A 101 -8.11 -12.70 -7.18
CA VAL A 101 -9.12 -13.58 -7.80
C VAL A 101 -10.48 -12.88 -7.85
N GLU A 102 -10.85 -12.19 -6.77
CA GLU A 102 -12.13 -11.49 -6.65
C GLU A 102 -12.04 -10.00 -7.01
N LYS A 103 -10.98 -9.54 -7.68
CA LYS A 103 -10.68 -8.12 -7.93
C LYS A 103 -11.87 -7.32 -8.45
N GLU A 104 -12.71 -7.91 -9.31
CA GLU A 104 -13.87 -7.25 -9.91
C GLU A 104 -14.96 -6.90 -8.89
N LYS A 105 -15.03 -7.60 -7.76
CA LYS A 105 -15.96 -7.28 -6.65
C LYS A 105 -15.51 -6.04 -5.88
N TYR A 106 -14.21 -5.74 -5.88
CA TYR A 106 -13.61 -4.72 -5.01
C TYR A 106 -13.52 -3.35 -5.64
N SER A 107 -13.97 -2.33 -4.91
CA SER A 107 -13.93 -0.91 -5.28
C SER A 107 -13.01 -0.10 -4.37
N TYR A 108 -12.55 1.05 -4.84
CA TYR A 108 -11.80 1.98 -3.99
C TYR A 108 -12.75 2.78 -3.06
N SER A 109 -12.43 2.84 -1.76
CA SER A 109 -13.26 3.50 -0.75
C SER A 109 -12.86 4.97 -0.53
N LEU A 110 -13.43 5.88 -1.34
CA LEU A 110 -13.25 7.34 -1.14
C LEU A 110 -13.82 7.83 0.20
N ILE A 111 -14.98 7.30 0.58
CA ILE A 111 -15.64 7.62 1.86
C ILE A 111 -14.79 7.10 3.03
N GLY A 112 -14.13 5.95 2.89
CA GLY A 112 -13.18 5.44 3.87
C GLY A 112 -12.03 6.42 4.12
N VAL A 113 -11.46 6.99 3.06
CA VAL A 113 -10.39 8.00 3.17
C VAL A 113 -10.88 9.26 3.91
N MET A 114 -12.11 9.72 3.65
CA MET A 114 -12.73 10.81 4.41
C MET A 114 -12.97 10.44 5.88
N GLY A 115 -13.38 9.20 6.15
CA GLY A 115 -13.56 8.67 7.50
C GLY A 115 -12.27 8.71 8.32
N VAL A 116 -11.13 8.38 7.71
CA VAL A 116 -9.80 8.50 8.36
C VAL A 116 -9.53 9.93 8.82
N ALA A 117 -9.83 10.94 7.98
CA ALA A 117 -9.64 12.35 8.33
C ALA A 117 -10.53 12.79 9.50
N LEU A 118 -11.73 12.21 9.61
CA LEU A 118 -12.68 12.43 10.70
C LEU A 118 -12.47 11.50 11.90
N LYS A 119 -11.45 10.63 11.86
CA LYS A 119 -11.19 9.56 12.86
C LYS A 119 -12.38 8.61 13.07
N THR A 120 -13.23 8.46 12.06
CA THR A 120 -14.41 7.58 12.09
C THR A 120 -14.19 6.42 11.13
N PRO A 121 -14.08 5.17 11.60
CA PRO A 121 -13.86 4.02 10.73
C PRO A 121 -15.10 3.80 9.86
N VAL A 122 -14.95 3.98 8.55
CA VAL A 122 -16.00 3.65 7.58
C VAL A 122 -15.60 2.39 6.83
N ASN A 123 -16.16 1.26 7.27
CA ASN A 123 -15.95 -0.03 6.64
C ASN A 123 -17.16 -0.36 5.76
N ARG A 124 -16.94 -0.45 4.44
CA ARG A 124 -17.97 -0.92 3.50
C ARG A 124 -17.49 -2.24 2.89
N LYS A 125 -18.39 -3.23 2.85
CA LYS A 125 -18.09 -4.53 2.24
C LYS A 125 -17.60 -4.33 0.79
N TYR A 126 -16.49 -4.99 0.46
CA TYR A 126 -15.81 -4.88 -0.84
C TYR A 126 -15.32 -3.48 -1.24
N SER A 127 -15.11 -2.57 -0.29
CA SER A 127 -14.55 -1.25 -0.57
C SER A 127 -13.40 -0.94 0.38
N TYR A 128 -12.20 -0.79 -0.17
CA TYR A 128 -10.99 -0.55 0.60
C TYR A 128 -10.18 0.60 0.00
N PHE A 129 -9.36 1.25 0.84
CA PHE A 129 -8.28 2.14 0.39
C PHE A 129 -6.92 1.52 0.68
N CYS A 130 -5.87 2.10 0.12
CA CYS A 130 -4.52 1.53 0.07
C CYS A 130 -4.00 1.04 1.44
N SER A 131 -3.97 1.89 2.47
CA SER A 131 -3.43 1.52 3.78
C SER A 131 -4.35 0.59 4.58
N GLN A 132 -5.67 0.75 4.44
CA GLN A 132 -6.65 -0.17 5.04
C GLN A 132 -6.50 -1.57 4.49
N PHE A 133 -6.30 -1.72 3.18
CA PHE A 133 -6.10 -3.02 2.54
C PHE A 133 -4.88 -3.73 3.14
N ILE A 134 -3.73 -3.05 3.22
CA ILE A 134 -2.51 -3.62 3.78
C ILE A 134 -2.74 -4.02 5.24
N ALA A 135 -3.29 -3.12 6.06
CA ALA A 135 -3.60 -3.41 7.46
C ALA A 135 -4.54 -4.61 7.62
N THR A 136 -5.57 -4.72 6.77
CA THR A 136 -6.53 -5.83 6.77
C THR A 136 -5.86 -7.16 6.41
N VAL A 137 -5.00 -7.18 5.40
CA VAL A 137 -4.25 -8.39 5.00
C VAL A 137 -3.33 -8.85 6.12
N LEU A 138 -2.60 -7.92 6.76
CA LEU A 138 -1.71 -8.22 7.87
C LEU A 138 -2.48 -8.77 9.08
N GLU A 139 -3.55 -8.10 9.48
CA GLU A 139 -4.40 -8.51 10.61
C GLU A 139 -5.00 -9.91 10.41
N ARG A 140 -5.55 -10.18 9.21
CA ARG A 140 -6.07 -11.52 8.84
C ARG A 140 -5.01 -12.61 8.84
N SER A 141 -3.76 -12.23 8.67
CA SER A 141 -2.61 -13.15 8.66
C SER A 141 -1.97 -13.32 10.04
N GLY A 142 -2.57 -12.73 11.09
CA GLY A 142 -2.03 -12.78 12.46
C GLY A 142 -0.84 -11.84 12.67
N VAL A 143 -0.71 -10.78 11.86
CA VAL A 143 0.30 -9.72 12.00
C VAL A 143 -0.39 -8.46 12.51
N TYR A 144 -0.40 -8.28 13.83
CA TYR A 144 -1.00 -7.13 14.50
C TYR A 144 0.05 -6.03 14.69
N LEU A 145 0.06 -5.05 13.78
CA LEU A 145 0.98 -3.89 13.85
C LEU A 145 0.38 -2.69 14.57
N PHE A 146 -0.94 -2.53 14.58
CA PHE A 146 -1.58 -1.31 15.04
C PHE A 146 -2.65 -1.61 16.07
N ASP A 147 -2.69 -0.81 17.15
CA ASP A 147 -3.76 -0.82 18.13
C ASP A 147 -4.90 0.13 17.70
N LYS A 148 -5.40 -0.10 16.48
CA LYS A 148 -6.55 0.62 15.92
C LYS A 148 -7.16 -0.15 14.75
N PRO A 149 -8.43 0.10 14.42
CA PRO A 149 -9.08 -0.52 13.27
C PRO A 149 -8.29 -0.28 11.96
N SER A 150 -8.22 -1.29 11.10
CA SER A 150 -7.59 -1.19 9.77
C SER A 150 -8.11 -0.02 8.94
N GLY A 151 -9.41 0.30 9.06
CA GLY A 151 -10.05 1.47 8.43
C GLY A 151 -9.59 2.84 8.94
N LEU A 152 -8.70 2.90 9.95
CA LEU A 152 -8.06 4.11 10.46
C LEU A 152 -6.53 4.09 10.32
N VAL A 153 -5.98 3.04 9.69
CA VAL A 153 -4.54 2.96 9.39
C VAL A 153 -4.24 3.82 8.17
N THR A 154 -3.17 4.60 8.29
CA THR A 154 -2.66 5.55 7.29
C THR A 154 -1.25 5.12 6.84
N PRO A 155 -0.78 5.60 5.67
CA PRO A 155 0.60 5.39 5.24
C PRO A 155 1.64 5.82 6.30
N GLU A 156 1.35 6.89 7.03
CA GLU A 156 2.22 7.42 8.07
C GLU A 156 2.40 6.45 9.25
N ASP A 157 1.37 5.64 9.55
CA ASP A 157 1.49 4.66 10.63
C ASP A 157 2.50 3.58 10.30
N PHE A 158 2.57 3.14 9.04
CA PHE A 158 3.62 2.23 8.58
C PHE A 158 5.00 2.88 8.66
N ARG A 159 5.10 4.15 8.25
CA ARG A 159 6.34 4.95 8.27
C ARG A 159 6.94 5.07 9.67
N GLN A 160 6.09 5.26 10.68
CA GLN A 160 6.50 5.47 12.08
C GLN A 160 6.57 4.16 12.89
N HIS A 161 6.21 3.02 12.30
CA HIS A 161 6.11 1.78 13.05
C HIS A 161 7.51 1.28 13.47
N PRO A 162 7.74 0.89 14.74
CA PRO A 162 9.07 0.52 15.23
C PRO A 162 9.65 -0.75 14.59
N LYS A 163 8.79 -1.63 14.06
CA LYS A 163 9.22 -2.82 13.29
C LYS A 163 9.54 -2.53 11.81
N ALA A 164 9.33 -1.29 11.34
CA ALA A 164 9.61 -0.93 9.96
C ALA A 164 11.09 -0.64 9.79
N ARG A 165 11.80 -1.49 9.04
CA ARG A 165 13.20 -1.24 8.67
C ARG A 165 13.23 -0.43 7.37
N HIS A 166 13.77 0.78 7.42
CA HIS A 166 13.90 1.62 6.23
C HIS A 166 14.92 1.03 5.25
N ILE A 167 14.54 0.92 3.97
CA ILE A 167 15.39 0.37 2.90
C ILE A 167 15.80 1.45 1.90
N TYR A 168 14.88 2.32 1.51
CA TYR A 168 15.13 3.33 0.48
C TYR A 168 14.20 4.53 0.64
N GLU A 169 14.70 5.73 0.35
CA GLU A 169 13.92 6.95 0.18
C GLU A 169 14.49 7.76 -0.99
N GLY A 170 13.63 8.22 -1.90
CA GLY A 170 14.06 8.94 -3.09
C GLY A 170 13.05 8.88 -4.22
N MET A 171 13.52 9.06 -5.46
CA MET A 171 12.68 8.91 -6.64
C MET A 171 12.47 7.43 -6.96
N LEU A 172 11.21 7.01 -7.15
CA LEU A 172 10.90 5.61 -7.48
C LEU A 172 11.58 5.16 -8.79
N ALA A 173 11.80 6.07 -9.74
CA ALA A 173 12.50 5.80 -10.98
C ALA A 173 13.99 5.45 -10.79
N GLU A 174 14.59 5.89 -9.68
CA GLU A 174 16.00 5.65 -9.33
C GLU A 174 16.17 4.40 -8.46
N TYR A 175 15.08 3.73 -8.08
CA TYR A 175 15.14 2.51 -7.28
C TYR A 175 15.84 1.38 -8.06
N PRO A 176 16.95 0.82 -7.54
CA PRO A 176 17.75 -0.15 -8.27
C PRO A 176 16.99 -1.45 -8.55
N ALA A 177 17.15 -1.98 -9.77
CA ALA A 177 16.59 -3.29 -10.15
C ALA A 177 17.20 -4.45 -9.36
N GLU A 178 18.43 -4.22 -8.91
CA GLU A 178 19.39 -5.20 -8.42
C GLU A 178 19.71 -4.94 -6.95
N ALA A 179 18.75 -4.44 -6.16
CA ALA A 179 18.95 -4.20 -4.73
C ALA A 179 19.58 -5.45 -4.09
N GLU A 180 20.87 -5.34 -3.74
CA GLU A 180 21.66 -6.46 -3.26
C GLU A 180 21.07 -6.92 -1.94
N VAL A 181 20.78 -8.23 -1.87
CA VAL A 181 20.35 -8.88 -0.64
C VAL A 181 21.60 -9.01 0.23
N GLY A 182 21.89 -7.94 0.97
CA GLY A 182 22.88 -7.95 2.05
C GLY A 182 22.42 -8.77 3.24
#